data_AF-A0A1W9YS77-F1
#
_entry.id   AF-A0A1W9YS77-F1
#
_cell.length_a   1.000
_cell.length_b   1.000
_cell.length_c   1.000
_cell.angle_alpha   90.00
_cell.angle_beta   90.00
_cell.angle_gamma   90.00
#
_symmetry.space_group_name_H-M   'P 1'
#
loop_
_entity.id
_entity.type
_entity.pdbx_description
1 polymer ?
#
loop_
_entity_poly.entity_id
_entity_poly.type
_entity_poly.pdbx_seq_one_letter_code
_entity_poly.pdbx_strand_id
1 'polypeptide(L)' 'REVIVMAEADKVGRRIPNQELPWSSIHTLITDERLEPSAREQITARGVTLICTPVEA' A
#
# COMPACT_ATOMS: atom_id res chain seq x y z
N ARG A 1 -16.96 -4.49 5.79
CA ARG A 1 -16.48 -4.83 4.43
C ARG A 1 -14.97 -4.69 4.46
N GLU A 2 -14.24 -5.75 4.13
CA GLU A 2 -12.79 -5.67 4.04
C GLU A 2 -12.39 -5.08 2.69
N VAL A 3 -11.40 -4.19 2.69
CA VAL A 3 -10.88 -3.53 1.48
C VAL A 3 -9.40 -3.84 1.39
N ILE A 4 -9.06 -4.64 0.38
CA ILE A 4 -7.71 -5.07 0.09
C ILE A 4 -7.30 -4.36 -1.19
N VAL A 5 -6.17 -3.66 -1.14
CA VAL A 5 -5.60 -2.94 -2.28
C VAL A 5 -4.30 -3.62 -2.67
N MET A 6 -4.10 -3.83 -3.98
CA MET A 6 -2.83 -4.27 -4.53
C MET A 6 -2.28 -3.16 -5.42
N ALA A 7 -1.06 -2.71 -5.13
CA ALA A 7 -0.41 -1.66 -5.89
C ALA A 7 1.11 -1.86 -5.89
N GLU A 8 1.75 -1.62 -7.03
CA GLU A 8 3.21 -1.51 -7.10
C GLU A 8 3.71 -0.40 -6.17
N ALA A 9 4.88 -0.59 -5.57
CA ALA A 9 5.44 0.35 -4.60
C ALA A 9 5.54 1.78 -5.15
N ASP A 10 5.95 1.91 -6.41
CA ASP A 10 6.08 3.20 -7.10
C ASP A 10 4.76 3.96 -7.24
N LYS A 11 3.61 3.27 -7.13
CA LYS A 11 2.28 3.87 -7.24
C LYS A 11 1.74 4.33 -5.89
N VAL A 12 2.32 3.87 -4.77
CA VAL A 12 1.90 4.26 -3.42
C VAL A 12 2.25 5.73 -3.18
N GLY A 13 1.25 6.53 -2.80
CA GLY A 13 1.40 7.97 -2.58
C GLY A 13 1.31 8.84 -3.85
N ARG A 14 1.12 8.24 -5.04
CA ARG A 14 0.82 8.99 -6.27
C ARG A 14 -0.69 9.16 -6.44
N ARG A 15 -1.10 10.27 -7.08
CA ARG A 15 -2.51 10.47 -7.47
C ARG A 15 -2.83 9.61 -8.69
N ILE A 16 -3.74 8.65 -8.52
CA ILE A 16 -4.22 7.77 -9.60
C ILE A 16 -5.66 8.18 -9.93
N PRO A 17 -5.98 8.54 -11.20
CA PRO A 17 -7.24 9.20 -11.56
C PRO A 17 -8.51 8.43 -11.21
N ASN A 18 -8.43 7.12 -10.99
CA ASN A 18 -9.58 6.26 -10.69
C ASN A 18 -9.46 5.49 -9.36
N GLN A 19 -8.40 5.72 -8.57
CA GLN A 19 -8.15 4.99 -7.32
C GLN A 19 -7.74 5.93 -6.18
N GLU A 20 -8.61 6.89 -5.88
CA GLU A 20 -8.47 7.72 -4.68
C GLU A 20 -9.28 7.09 -3.55
N LEU A 21 -8.64 6.19 -2.80
CA LEU A 21 -9.19 5.62 -1.57
C LEU A 21 -8.58 6.29 -0.34
N PRO A 22 -9.39 6.69 0.65
CA PRO A 22 -8.87 7.10 1.95
C PRO A 22 -8.08 5.95 2.59
N TRP A 23 -6.92 6.24 3.17
CA TRP A 23 -6.14 5.25 3.90
C TRP A 23 -6.91 4.60 5.05
N SER A 24 -7.84 5.33 5.66
CA SER A 24 -8.74 4.82 6.71
C SER A 24 -9.72 3.76 6.22
N SER A 25 -9.93 3.65 4.91
CA SER A 25 -10.81 2.65 4.31
C SER A 25 -10.07 1.37 3.91
N ILE A 26 -8.73 1.38 3.89
CA ILE A 26 -7.90 0.25 3.48
C ILE A 26 -7.56 -0.60 4.69
N HIS A 27 -7.80 -1.90 4.59
CA HIS A 27 -7.49 -2.85 5.67
C HIS A 27 -6.13 -3.51 5.41
N THR A 28 -5.89 -3.87 4.16
CA THR A 28 -4.66 -4.55 3.73
C THR A 28 -4.15 -3.91 2.45
N LEU A 29 -2.86 -3.58 2.42
CA LEU A 29 -2.13 -3.15 1.23
C LEU A 29 -1.10 -4.23 0.87
N ILE A 30 -1.22 -4.77 -0.33
CA ILE A 30 -0.25 -5.68 -0.94
C ILE A 30 0.59 -4.86 -1.91
N THR A 31 1.90 -4.91 -1.74
CA THR A 31 2.85 -4.19 -2.58
C THR A 31 4.14 -5.00 -2.73
N ASP A 32 5.10 -4.46 -3.45
CA ASP A 32 6.41 -5.08 -3.63
C ASP A 32 7.45 -4.52 -2.64
N GLU A 33 8.61 -5.16 -2.57
CA GLU A 33 9.68 -4.80 -1.64
C GLU A 33 10.35 -3.45 -1.91
N ARG A 34 10.06 -2.79 -3.05
CA ARG A 34 10.58 -1.46 -3.38
C ARG A 34 9.87 -0.34 -2.62
N LEU A 35 8.91 -0.66 -1.75
CA LEU A 35 8.26 0.35 -0.91
C LEU A 35 9.24 0.93 0.10
N GLU A 36 9.41 2.25 0.04
CA GLU A 36 10.25 3.02 0.96
C GLU A 36 9.95 2.69 2.44
N PRO A 37 10.98 2.50 3.30
CA PRO A 37 10.79 2.18 4.71
C PRO A 37 9.92 3.21 5.45
N SER A 38 10.11 4.49 5.15
CA SER A 38 9.32 5.58 5.72
C SER A 38 7.83 5.51 5.35
N ALA A 39 7.51 5.04 4.13
CA ALA A 39 6.13 4.83 3.70
C ALA A 39 5.53 3.61 4.39
N ARG A 40 6.28 2.52 4.52
CA ARG A 40 5.88 1.32 5.30
C ARG A 40 5.52 1.69 6.74
N GLU A 41 6.34 2.47 7.42
CA GLU A 41 6.08 2.94 8.79
C GLU A 41 4.80 3.78 8.85
N GLN A 42 4.63 4.74 7.94
CA GLN A 42 3.44 5.58 7.92
C GLN A 42 2.14 4.81 7.64
N ILE A 43 2.20 3.78 6.80
CA ILE A 43 1.04 2.95 6.44
C ILE A 43 0.68 2.02 7.60
N THR A 44 1.66 1.35 8.18
CA THR A 44 1.46 0.45 9.34
C THR A 44 1.02 1.21 10.59
N ALA A 45 1.53 2.42 10.82
CA ALA A 45 1.09 3.30 11.91
C ALA A 45 -0.40 3.68 11.83
N ARG A 46 -1.03 3.57 10.65
CA ARG A 46 -2.47 3.79 10.45
C ARG A 46 -3.32 2.55 10.71
N GLY A 47 -2.70 1.44 11.11
CA GLY A 47 -3.37 0.15 11.35
C GLY A 47 -3.63 -0.66 10.08
N VAL A 48 -3.00 -0.30 8.95
CA VAL A 48 -3.11 -1.06 7.69
C VAL A 48 -2.15 -2.24 7.72
N THR A 49 -2.66 -3.42 7.38
CA THR A 49 -1.84 -4.63 7.22
C THR A 49 -1.04 -4.51 5.92
N LEU A 50 0.29 -4.51 6.02
CA LEU A 50 1.17 -4.43 4.86
C LEU A 50 1.73 -5.81 4.51
N ILE A 51 1.56 -6.23 3.26
CA ILE A 51 2.17 -7.45 2.71
C ILE A 51 3.10 -7.03 1.58
N CYS A 52 4.38 -7.36 1.70
CA CYS A 52 5.37 -7.08 0.66
C CYS A 52 5.88 -8.38 0.05
N THR A 53 5.78 -8.48 -1.27
CA THR A 53 6.25 -9.62 -2.04
C THR A 53 7.56 -9.26 -2.72
N PRO A 54 8.57 -10.15 -2.74
CA PRO A 54 9.77 -9.92 -3.53
C PRO A 54 9.43 -9.85 -5.02
N VAL A 55 10.16 -9.02 -5.76
CA VAL A 55 9.99 -8.94 -7.22
C VAL A 55 10.93 -9.97 -7.83
N GLU A 56 10.39 -11.08 -8.32
CA GLU A 56 11.19 -12.03 -9.11
C GLU A 56 11.62 -11.35 -10.43
N ALA A 57 12.91 -11.43 -10.73
CA ALA A 57 13.56 -10.78 -11.87
C ALA A 57 13.30 -11.50 -13.20
#